data_AF-Q6EVQ2-F1
#
_entry.id   AF-Q6EVQ2-F1
#
_cell.length_a   1.000
_cell.length_b   1.000
_cell.length_c   1.000
_cell.angle_alpha   90.00
_cell.angle_beta   90.00
_cell.angle_gamma   90.00
#
_symmetry.space_group_name_H-M   'P 1'
#
loop_
_entity.id
_entity.type
_entity.pdbx_description
1 polymer ?
#
loop_
_entity_poly.entity_id
_entity_poly.type
_entity_poly.pdbx_seq_one_letter_code
_entity_poly.pdbx_strand_id
1 'polypeptide(L)'
;MAKLNKSLMTLARQAGGSFKTVSDRMKIADRLAERVLKMNIQIRDANHLKTNHIAMYINSRLAENISKRTLQNEMAAIRVTNGAIVIHTQRLKSDPGGNLLS
;
A
#
# COMPACT_ATOMS: atom_id res chain seq x y z
N MET A 1 -14.47 1.01 -6.38
CA MET A 1 -13.50 1.79 -5.58
C MET A 1 -13.07 1.11 -4.27
N ALA A 2 -13.97 0.43 -3.53
CA ALA A 2 -13.77 0.15 -2.10
C ALA A 2 -12.68 -0.88 -1.70
N LYS A 3 -12.39 -1.93 -2.48
CA LYS A 3 -11.58 -3.06 -1.94
C LYS A 3 -10.07 -2.80 -1.91
N LEU A 4 -9.48 -2.37 -3.04
CA LEU A 4 -8.05 -2.06 -3.12
C LEU A 4 -7.68 -0.92 -2.18
N ASN A 5 -8.41 0.19 -2.26
CA ASN A 5 -8.20 1.36 -1.43
C ASN A 5 -8.24 1.03 0.08
N LYS A 6 -9.31 0.37 0.52
CA LYS A 6 -9.46 -0.07 1.91
C LYS A 6 -8.33 -1.01 2.33
N SER A 7 -7.94 -1.97 1.48
CA SER A 7 -6.83 -2.87 1.78
C SER A 7 -5.52 -2.10 2.01
N LEU A 8 -5.18 -1.14 1.12
CA LEU A 8 -3.97 -0.34 1.23
C LEU A 8 -4.00 0.60 2.45
N MET A 9 -5.14 1.22 2.77
CA MET A 9 -5.29 2.06 3.95
C MET A 9 -5.18 1.25 5.25
N THR A 10 -5.76 0.05 5.30
CA THR A 10 -5.64 -0.86 6.44
C THR A 10 -4.18 -1.26 6.66
N LEU A 11 -3.46 -1.61 5.60
CA LEU A 11 -2.03 -1.95 5.67
C LEU A 11 -1.17 -0.75 6.08
N ALA A 12 -1.47 0.44 5.56
CA ALA A 12 -0.78 1.67 5.95
C ALA A 12 -0.96 1.98 7.45
N ARG A 13 -2.14 1.67 8.00
CA ARG A 13 -2.43 1.78 9.44
C ARG A 13 -1.70 0.70 10.26
N GLN A 14 -1.72 -0.55 9.79
CA GLN A 14 -1.05 -1.68 10.46
C GLN A 14 0.47 -1.54 10.50
N ALA A 15 1.07 -0.83 9.54
CA ALA A 15 2.50 -0.56 9.51
C ALA A 15 3.00 0.30 10.69
N GLY A 16 2.11 0.85 11.52
CA GLY A 16 2.45 1.55 12.77
C GLY A 16 3.16 2.90 12.58
N GLY A 17 3.60 3.51 13.68
CA GLY A 17 4.21 4.84 13.73
C GLY A 17 3.34 5.90 14.41
N SER A 18 3.81 7.15 14.43
CA SER A 18 3.04 8.25 15.03
C SER A 18 1.76 8.55 14.25
N PHE A 19 0.77 9.18 14.89
CA PHE A 19 -0.50 9.53 14.26
C PHE A 19 -0.33 10.31 12.95
N LYS A 20 0.59 11.27 12.92
CA LYS A 20 0.90 12.05 11.72
C LYS A 20 1.46 11.15 10.61
N THR A 21 2.41 10.27 10.93
CA THR A 21 3.01 9.35 9.96
C THR A 21 1.98 8.38 9.39
N VAL A 22 1.10 7.83 10.21
CA VAL A 22 0.03 6.92 9.76
C VAL A 22 -0.94 7.66 8.83
N SER A 23 -1.37 8.86 9.22
CA SER A 23 -2.25 9.71 8.40
C SER A 23 -1.63 10.03 7.03
N ASP A 24 -0.35 10.41 7.00
CA ASP A 24 0.36 10.69 5.76
C ASP A 24 0.45 9.45 4.86
N ARG A 25 0.73 8.26 5.43
CA ARG A 25 0.76 7.00 4.66
C ARG A 25 -0.61 6.62 4.11
N MET A 26 -1.69 6.83 4.87
CA MET A 26 -3.05 6.54 4.41
C MET A 26 -3.42 7.41 3.21
N LYS A 27 -3.06 8.70 3.21
CA LYS A 27 -3.26 9.61 2.05
C LYS A 27 -2.49 9.15 0.82
N ILE A 28 -1.28 8.62 1.01
CA ILE A 28 -0.46 8.12 -0.10
C ILE A 28 -1.02 6.80 -0.65
N ALA A 29 -1.49 5.91 0.24
CA ALA A 29 -2.16 4.66 -0.13
C ALA A 29 -3.43 4.91 -0.95
N ASP A 30 -4.23 5.89 -0.53
CA ASP A 30 -5.44 6.36 -1.22
C ASP A 30 -5.10 6.85 -2.64
N ARG A 31 -4.16 7.80 -2.75
CA ARG A 31 -3.67 8.32 -4.04
C ARG A 31 -3.12 7.25 -4.97
N LEU A 32 -2.37 6.28 -4.43
CA LEU A 32 -1.85 5.15 -5.20
C LEU A 32 -3.00 4.34 -5.79
N ALA A 33 -4.01 4.00 -5.00
CA ALA A 33 -5.16 3.21 -5.44
C ALA A 33 -5.92 3.92 -6.58
N GLU A 34 -6.17 5.22 -6.43
CA GLU A 34 -6.82 6.04 -7.45
C GLU A 34 -5.99 6.10 -8.75
N ARG A 35 -4.68 6.31 -8.63
CA ARG A 35 -3.79 6.44 -9.78
C ARG A 35 -3.69 5.15 -10.59
N VAL A 36 -3.57 4.01 -9.91
CA VAL A 36 -3.53 2.68 -10.53
C VAL A 36 -4.81 2.44 -11.33
N LEU A 37 -5.98 2.77 -10.76
CA LEU A 37 -7.24 2.65 -11.46
C LEU A 37 -7.31 3.59 -12.68
N LYS A 38 -6.84 4.83 -12.55
CA LYS A 38 -6.80 5.81 -13.65
C LYS A 38 -5.91 5.36 -14.81
N MET A 39 -4.87 4.56 -14.53
CA MET A 39 -4.01 3.93 -15.54
C MET A 39 -4.60 2.63 -16.12
N ASN A 40 -5.89 2.37 -15.89
CA ASN A 40 -6.62 1.16 -16.31
C ASN A 40 -6.02 -0.15 -15.76
N ILE A 41 -5.31 -0.08 -14.64
CA ILE A 41 -4.73 -1.26 -13.99
C ILE A 41 -5.78 -1.85 -13.04
N GLN A 42 -6.25 -3.05 -13.35
CA GLN A 42 -7.34 -3.71 -12.64
C GLN A 42 -6.83 -4.56 -11.47
N ILE A 43 -6.46 -3.90 -10.36
CA ILE A 43 -6.05 -4.57 -9.11
C ILE A 43 -7.18 -4.49 -8.09
N ARG A 44 -7.51 -5.63 -7.48
CA ARG A 44 -8.60 -5.72 -6.50
C ARG A 44 -8.14 -5.67 -5.04
N ASP A 45 -6.87 -5.99 -4.79
CA ASP A 45 -6.31 -6.18 -3.45
C ASP A 45 -4.82 -5.82 -3.44
N ALA A 46 -4.34 -5.28 -2.32
CA ALA A 46 -2.95 -4.91 -2.10
C ALA A 46 -1.96 -6.07 -2.33
N ASN A 47 -2.37 -7.33 -2.12
CA ASN A 47 -1.53 -8.51 -2.37
C ASN A 47 -1.11 -8.67 -3.85
N HIS A 48 -1.87 -8.08 -4.78
CA HIS A 48 -1.56 -8.12 -6.21
C HIS A 48 -0.81 -6.85 -6.68
N LEU A 49 -0.45 -5.95 -5.75
CA LEU A 49 0.40 -4.81 -6.04
C LEU A 49 1.84 -5.28 -6.25
N LYS A 50 2.33 -5.16 -7.47
CA LYS A 50 3.69 -5.52 -7.87
C LYS A 50 4.57 -4.27 -8.00
N THR A 51 5.88 -4.47 -7.98
CA THR A 51 6.89 -3.43 -8.18
C THR A 51 6.65 -2.62 -9.47
N ASN A 52 6.19 -3.27 -10.55
CA ASN A 52 5.87 -2.60 -11.81
C ASN A 52 4.75 -1.55 -11.65
N HIS A 53 3.72 -1.84 -10.86
CA HIS A 53 2.63 -0.89 -10.60
C HIS A 53 3.12 0.32 -9.80
N ILE A 54 4.03 0.09 -8.84
CA ILE A 54 4.66 1.15 -8.07
C ILE A 54 5.56 2.00 -8.98
N ALA A 55 6.33 1.38 -9.87
CA ALA A 55 7.16 2.10 -10.85
C ALA A 55 6.31 2.98 -11.77
N MET A 56 5.19 2.45 -12.30
CA MET A 56 4.24 3.23 -13.09
C MET A 56 3.65 4.40 -12.30
N TYR A 57 3.27 4.19 -11.03
CA TYR A 57 2.82 5.25 -10.15
C TYR A 57 3.88 6.35 -9.99
N ILE A 58 5.12 5.99 -9.68
CA ILE A 58 6.23 6.94 -9.49
C ILE A 58 6.52 7.71 -10.76
N ASN A 59 6.52 7.05 -11.93
CA ASN A 59 6.68 7.73 -13.22
C ASN A 59 5.53 8.72 -13.48
N SER A 60 4.29 8.34 -13.16
CA SER A 60 3.15 9.26 -13.29
C SER A 60 3.26 10.48 -12.38
N ARG A 61 3.87 10.34 -11.19
CA ARG A 61 4.11 11.44 -10.25
C ARG A 61 5.25 12.33 -10.70
N LEU A 62 6.31 11.77 -11.28
CA LEU A 62 7.39 12.53 -11.90
C LEU A 62 6.89 13.42 -13.04
N ALA A 63 5.96 12.93 -13.86
CA ALA A 63 5.34 13.71 -14.93
C ALA A 63 4.52 14.93 -14.43
N GLU A 64 4.13 14.95 -13.16
CA GLU A 64 3.38 16.05 -12.53
C GLU A 64 4.27 17.18 -11.98
N ASN A 65 5.58 17.15 -12.25
CA ASN A 65 6.55 18.16 -11.76
C ASN A 65 6.54 18.34 -10.23
N ILE A 66 6.26 17.27 -9.47
CA ILE A 66 6.34 17.34 -8.01
C ILE A 66 7.80 17.36 -7.54
N SER A 67 8.04 17.93 -6.35
CA SER A 67 9.39 17.96 -5.79
C SER A 67 9.96 16.56 -5.56
N LYS A 68 11.27 16.40 -5.76
CA LYS A 68 11.98 15.15 -5.46
C LYS A 68 11.77 14.70 -4.00
N ARG A 69 11.70 15.66 -3.06
CA ARG A 69 11.45 15.41 -1.63
C ARG A 69 10.07 14.77 -1.41
N THR A 70 9.05 15.25 -2.11
CA THR A 70 7.69 14.69 -2.07
C THR A 70 7.68 13.27 -2.63
N LEU A 71 8.34 13.04 -3.76
CA LEU A 71 8.42 11.71 -4.37
C LEU A 71 9.12 10.70 -3.45
N GLN A 72 10.21 11.11 -2.80
CA GLN A 72 10.93 10.28 -1.83
C GLN A 72 10.05 9.93 -0.62
N ASN A 73 9.24 10.88 -0.13
CA ASN A 73 8.26 10.64 0.93
C ASN A 73 7.22 9.60 0.50
N GLU A 74 6.69 9.72 -0.72
CA GLU A 74 5.74 8.77 -1.27
C GLU A 74 6.34 7.37 -1.40
N MET A 75 7.55 7.26 -1.95
CA MET A 75 8.25 5.98 -2.04
C MET A 75 8.52 5.36 -0.66
N ALA A 76 8.90 6.17 0.34
CA ALA A 76 9.13 5.68 1.70
C ALA A 76 7.85 5.13 2.32
N ALA A 77 6.73 5.83 2.16
CA ALA A 77 5.42 5.37 2.62
C ALA A 77 5.01 4.06 1.93
N ILE A 78 5.14 3.99 0.60
CA ILE A 78 4.77 2.80 -0.18
C ILE A 78 5.62 1.59 0.22
N ARG A 79 6.95 1.77 0.41
CA ARG A 79 7.83 0.68 0.87
C ARG A 79 7.38 0.12 2.21
N VAL A 80 7.03 0.98 3.16
CA VAL A 80 6.59 0.55 4.49
C VAL A 80 5.24 -0.17 4.44
N THR A 81 4.28 0.35 3.67
CA THR A 81 2.99 -0.32 3.45
C THR A 81 3.16 -1.68 2.77
N ASN A 82 4.06 -1.78 1.78
CA ASN A 82 4.35 -3.05 1.09
C ASN A 82 5.10 -4.05 2.00
N GLY A 83 5.99 -3.57 2.87
CA GLY A 83 6.59 -4.40 3.92
C GLY A 83 5.55 -4.95 4.89
N ALA A 84 4.53 -4.17 5.24
CA ALA A 84 3.42 -4.63 6.06
C ALA A 84 2.58 -5.71 5.36
N ILE A 85 2.45 -5.68 4.01
CA ILE A 85 1.84 -6.78 3.25
C ILE A 85 2.59 -8.08 3.47
N VAL A 86 3.92 -8.05 3.36
CA VAL A 86 4.77 -9.24 3.53
C VAL A 86 4.64 -9.80 4.94
N ILE A 87 4.61 -8.95 5.96
CA ILE A 87 4.42 -9.38 7.36
C ILE A 87 3.00 -9.95 7.56
N HIS A 88 1.97 -9.28 7.03
CA HIS A 88 0.58 -9.71 7.16
C HIS A 88 0.31 -11.04 6.43
N THR A 89 0.85 -11.22 5.22
CA THR A 89 0.70 -12.47 4.45
C THR A 89 1.54 -13.62 5.01
N GLN A 90 2.71 -13.35 5.60
CA GLN A 90 3.46 -14.40 6.29
C GLN A 90 2.78 -14.83 7.59
N ARG A 91 2.17 -13.89 8.33
CA ARG A 91 1.42 -14.21 9.55
C ARG A 91 0.21 -15.12 9.30
N LEU A 92 -0.51 -14.89 8.19
CA LEU A 92 -1.64 -15.76 7.79
C LEU A 92 -1.21 -17.17 7.35
N LYS A 93 0.03 -17.36 6.90
CA LYS A 93 0.57 -18.69 6.53
C LYS A 93 1.17 -19.44 7.73
N SER A 94 1.59 -18.72 8.76
CA SER A 94 2.16 -19.28 10.00
C SER A 94 1.11 -19.64 11.06
N ASP A 95 -0.18 -19.37 10.82
CA ASP A 95 -1.29 -19.87 11.65
C ASP A 95 -2.01 -21.07 11.00
N PRO A 96 -1.42 -22.29 10.94
CA PRO A 96 -2.13 -23.48 10.48
C PRO A 96 -2.97 -24.16 11.58
N GLY A 97 -3.05 -23.63 12.80
CA GLY A 97 -3.63 -24.35 13.94
C GLY A 97 -4.50 -23.47 14.82
N GLY A 98 -5.81 -23.65 14.72
CA GLY A 98 -6.74 -22.96 15.61
C GLY A 98 -8.21 -23.25 15.38
N ASN A 99 -8.61 -24.51 15.10
CA ASN A 99 -9.94 -24.95 15.51
C ASN A 99 -10.07 -26.48 15.66
N LEU A 100 -10.78 -26.85 16.73
CA LEU A 100 -11.56 -28.06 17.00
C LEU A 100 -10.97 -29.11 17.99
N LEU A 101 -11.62 -29.12 19.17
CA LEU A 101 -11.78 -30.18 20.17
C LEU A 101 -10.75 -30.23 21.33
N SER A 102 -11.13 -29.61 22.44
CA SER A 102 -10.89 -30.12 23.81
C SER A 102 -12.12 -29.77 24.65
#